data_AF-A0A6J6FHQ6-F1
#
_entry.id   AF-A0A6J6FHQ6-F1
#
_cell.length_a   1.000
_cell.length_b   1.000
_cell.length_c   1.000
_cell.angle_alpha   90.00
_cell.angle_beta   90.00
_cell.angle_gamma   90.00
#
_symmetry.space_group_name_H-M   'P 1'
#
loop_
_entity.id
_entity.type
_entity.pdbx_description
1 polymer ?
#
loop_
_entity_poly.entity_id
_entity_poly.type
_entity_poly.pdbx_seq_one_letter_code
_entity_poly.pdbx_strand_id
1 'polypeptide(L)'
;MGHDDAVTELVRRVVRGESSYRELAAVGLEISLDPPALRGGPIPLGELSLSDLATGLVHHWTLGTELRDWAIVMLMASDIQFVEAETPDEEALLDAVWSASANEPLSDDSIAVALRLASA
;
A
#
# COMPACT_ATOMS: atom_id res chain seq x y z
N MET A 1 9.01 25.21 -0.67
CA MET A 1 8.26 23.96 -0.93
C MET A 1 9.22 22.84 -0.58
N GLY A 2 8.94 22.21 0.56
CA GLY A 2 9.93 21.50 1.36
C GLY A 2 10.23 20.14 0.77
N HIS A 3 11.45 19.64 0.99
CA HIS A 3 11.85 18.27 0.64
C HIS A 3 10.82 17.22 1.13
N ASP A 4 10.20 17.48 2.28
CA ASP A 4 9.21 16.62 2.94
C ASP A 4 7.91 16.48 2.14
N ASP A 5 7.50 17.51 1.38
CA ASP A 5 6.29 17.47 0.55
C ASP A 5 6.46 16.46 -0.60
N ALA A 6 7.65 16.43 -1.20
CA ALA A 6 7.97 15.56 -2.34
C ALA A 6 8.10 14.09 -1.90
N VAL A 7 8.67 13.85 -0.71
CA VAL A 7 8.76 12.51 -0.12
C VAL A 7 7.37 11.96 0.19
N THR A 8 6.52 12.77 0.84
CA THR A 8 5.14 12.41 1.17
C THR A 8 4.35 12.06 -0.08
N GLU A 9 4.47 12.88 -1.13
CA GLU A 9 3.78 12.64 -2.39
C GLU A 9 4.27 11.37 -3.07
N LEU A 10 5.57 11.10 -3.08
CA LEU A 10 6.10 9.85 -3.63
C LEU A 10 5.50 8.62 -2.93
N VAL A 11 5.47 8.64 -1.59
CA VAL A 11 4.91 7.53 -0.83
C VAL A 11 3.42 7.37 -1.12
N ARG A 12 2.63 8.45 -1.17
CA ARG A 12 1.21 8.38 -1.55
C ARG A 12 1.01 7.78 -2.93
N ARG A 13 1.81 8.18 -3.92
CA ARG A 13 1.77 7.61 -5.27
C ARG A 13 2.07 6.11 -5.26
N VAL A 14 3.05 5.66 -4.47
CA VAL A 14 3.35 4.22 -4.30
C VAL A 14 2.19 3.48 -3.62
N VAL A 15 1.61 4.02 -2.55
CA VAL A 15 0.47 3.40 -1.86
C VAL A 15 -0.74 3.29 -2.79
N ARG A 16 -1.00 4.30 -3.62
CA ARG A 16 -2.06 4.29 -4.64
C ARG A 16 -1.75 3.44 -5.86
N GLY A 17 -0.57 2.83 -5.94
CA GLY A 17 -0.11 2.06 -7.10
C GLY A 17 0.23 2.92 -8.33
N GLU A 18 0.24 4.25 -8.21
CA GLU A 18 0.60 5.20 -9.27
C GLU A 18 2.11 5.26 -9.55
N SER A 19 2.92 4.57 -8.74
CA SER A 19 4.37 4.48 -8.86
C SER A 19 4.86 3.14 -8.34
N SER A 20 5.98 2.66 -8.87
CA SER A 20 6.54 1.38 -8.41
C SER A 20 7.07 1.53 -6.99
N TYR A 21 6.85 0.52 -6.15
CA TYR A 21 7.41 0.48 -4.80
C TYR A 21 8.94 0.62 -4.78
N ARG A 22 9.62 0.29 -5.90
CA ARG A 22 11.07 0.47 -6.04
C ARG A 22 11.51 1.93 -5.99
N GLU A 23 10.61 2.87 -6.31
CA GLU A 23 10.91 4.30 -6.23
C GLU A 23 11.14 4.78 -4.79
N LEU A 24 10.68 4.02 -3.78
CA LEU A 24 10.96 4.30 -2.37
C LEU A 24 12.47 4.29 -2.04
N ALA A 25 13.31 3.66 -2.87
CA ALA A 25 14.76 3.75 -2.77
C ALA A 25 15.28 5.19 -2.94
N ALA A 26 14.57 6.05 -3.70
CA ALA A 26 14.94 7.45 -3.88
C ALA A 26 14.81 8.28 -2.59
N VAL A 27 14.05 7.79 -1.61
CA VAL A 27 13.86 8.42 -0.29
C VAL A 27 14.57 7.68 0.83
N GLY A 28 15.51 6.79 0.48
CA GLY A 28 16.36 6.09 1.44
C GLY A 28 15.76 4.83 2.05
N LEU A 29 14.71 4.26 1.45
CA LEU A 29 14.17 2.95 1.84
C LEU A 29 14.80 1.82 1.02
N GLU A 30 15.33 0.82 1.71
CA GLU A 30 15.78 -0.43 1.11
C GLU A 30 14.72 -1.52 1.32
N ILE A 31 14.30 -2.14 0.23
CA ILE A 31 13.24 -3.16 0.21
C ILE A 31 13.85 -4.50 -0.19
N SER A 32 13.69 -5.50 0.67
CA SER A 32 13.95 -6.90 0.40
C SER A 32 12.63 -7.65 0.41
N LEU A 33 12.38 -8.50 -0.58
CA LEU A 33 11.17 -9.34 -0.66
C LEU A 33 11.41 -10.79 -0.23
N ASP A 34 12.67 -11.21 -0.13
CA ASP A 34 13.04 -12.59 0.23
C ASP A 34 14.34 -12.62 1.08
N PRO A 35 14.25 -12.63 2.42
CA PRO A 35 13.02 -12.47 3.21
C PRO A 35 12.48 -11.03 3.15
N PRO A 36 11.17 -10.82 3.41
CA PRO A 36 10.59 -9.49 3.54
C PRO A 36 11.31 -8.66 4.60
N ALA A 37 11.92 -7.55 4.20
CA ALA A 37 12.47 -6.54 5.11
C ALA A 37 12.40 -5.14 4.48
N LEU A 38 12.04 -4.16 5.30
CA LEU A 38 12.14 -2.73 4.99
C LEU A 38 13.21 -2.12 5.91
N ARG A 39 14.19 -1.42 5.33
CA ARG A 39 15.24 -0.71 6.09
C ARG A 39 15.31 0.74 5.65
N GLY A 40 15.59 1.63 6.59
CA GLY A 40 15.69 3.07 6.33
C GLY A 40 15.42 3.87 7.61
N GLY A 41 15.50 5.19 7.48
CA GLY A 41 15.01 6.09 8.53
C GLY A 41 13.48 6.20 8.50
N PRO A 42 12.85 6.64 9.59
CA PRO A 42 11.43 6.91 9.59
C PRO A 42 11.10 7.96 8.53
N ILE A 43 10.10 7.68 7.69
CA ILE A 43 9.58 8.67 6.76
C ILE A 43 8.52 9.47 7.51
N PRO A 44 8.61 10.81 7.55
CA PRO A 44 7.57 11.64 8.14
C PRO A 44 6.35 11.63 7.22
N LEU A 45 5.57 10.55 7.31
CA LEU A 45 4.31 10.41 6.61
C LEU A 45 3.24 11.06 7.47
N GLY A 46 2.48 11.96 6.86
CA GLY A 46 1.14 12.24 7.37
C GLY A 46 0.27 10.99 7.27
N GLU A 47 -0.90 11.05 7.90
CA GLU A 47 -1.91 10.01 7.83
C GLU A 47 -2.24 9.61 6.38
N LEU A 48 -2.19 8.30 6.10
CA LEU A 48 -2.71 7.74 4.86
C LEU A 48 -4.14 7.25 5.08
N SER A 49 -4.98 7.41 4.05
CA SER A 49 -6.37 6.97 4.11
C SER A 49 -6.49 5.51 3.66
N LEU A 50 -7.52 4.81 4.13
CA LEU A 50 -7.91 3.51 3.58
C LEU A 50 -8.25 3.59 2.08
N SER A 51 -8.70 4.75 1.59
CA SER A 51 -8.95 5.01 0.17
C SER A 51 -7.64 4.98 -0.65
N ASP A 52 -6.52 5.50 -0.11
CA ASP A 52 -5.21 5.41 -0.78
C ASP A 52 -4.78 3.94 -0.93
N LEU A 53 -4.92 3.12 0.13
CA LEU A 53 -4.59 1.69 0.09
C LEU A 53 -5.50 0.91 -0.87
N ALA A 54 -6.81 1.18 -0.82
CA ALA A 54 -7.78 0.56 -1.70
C ALA A 54 -7.51 0.88 -3.17
N THR A 55 -7.10 2.12 -3.46
CA THR A 55 -6.70 2.55 -4.81
C THR A 55 -5.52 1.72 -5.32
N GLY A 56 -4.48 1.54 -4.51
CA GLY A 56 -3.32 0.70 -4.88
C GLY A 56 -3.68 -0.76 -5.12
N LEU A 57 -4.50 -1.33 -4.24
CA LEU A 57 -4.96 -2.71 -4.39
C LEU A 57 -5.71 -2.90 -5.72
N VAL A 58 -6.67 -2.02 -6.03
CA VAL A 58 -7.44 -2.07 -7.28
C VAL A 58 -6.52 -1.85 -8.48
N HIS A 59 -5.59 -0.90 -8.41
CA HIS A 59 -4.66 -0.61 -9.49
C HIS A 59 -3.83 -1.85 -9.85
N HIS A 60 -3.16 -2.46 -8.87
CA HIS A 60 -2.31 -3.61 -9.12
C HIS A 60 -3.10 -4.88 -9.46
N TRP A 61 -4.29 -5.06 -8.88
CA TRP A 61 -5.18 -6.17 -9.21
C TRP A 61 -5.66 -6.10 -10.67
N THR A 62 -6.08 -4.91 -11.14
CA THR A 62 -6.56 -4.72 -12.50
C THR A 62 -5.46 -4.84 -13.56
N LEU A 63 -4.25 -4.33 -13.27
CA LEU A 63 -3.12 -4.44 -14.19
C LEU A 63 -2.47 -5.82 -14.20
N GLY A 64 -2.66 -6.62 -13.13
CA GLY A 64 -2.06 -7.95 -13.01
C GLY A 64 -0.54 -7.93 -12.83
N THR A 65 0.03 -6.79 -12.44
CA THR A 65 1.48 -6.61 -12.29
C THR A 65 1.83 -6.10 -10.90
N GLU A 66 2.88 -6.66 -10.31
CA GLU A 66 3.47 -6.24 -9.03
C GLU A 66 2.56 -6.34 -7.80
N LEU A 67 1.32 -6.85 -7.92
CA LEU A 67 0.36 -6.94 -6.81
C LEU A 67 0.95 -7.58 -5.55
N ARG A 68 1.60 -8.73 -5.71
CA ARG A 68 2.22 -9.46 -4.59
C ARG A 68 3.32 -8.63 -3.92
N ASP A 69 4.24 -8.11 -4.72
CA ASP A 69 5.41 -7.37 -4.24
C ASP A 69 4.98 -6.06 -3.57
N TRP A 70 4.04 -5.34 -4.17
CA TRP A 70 3.41 -4.15 -3.61
C TRP A 70 2.75 -4.46 -2.26
N ALA A 71 1.96 -5.54 -2.18
CA ALA A 71 1.28 -5.92 -0.96
C ALA A 71 2.27 -6.29 0.17
N ILE A 72 3.36 -6.99 -0.15
CA ILE A 72 4.44 -7.25 0.80
C ILE A 72 5.01 -5.93 1.35
N VAL A 73 5.26 -4.93 0.48
CA VAL A 73 5.76 -3.62 0.91
C VAL A 73 4.77 -2.89 1.81
N MET A 74 3.48 -2.88 1.47
CA MET A 74 2.44 -2.24 2.30
C MET A 74 2.36 -2.86 3.69
N LEU A 75 2.50 -4.18 3.81
CA LEU A 75 2.46 -4.88 5.10
C LEU A 75 3.74 -4.71 5.93
N MET A 76 4.89 -4.51 5.28
CA MET A 76 6.15 -4.23 5.98
C MET A 76 6.24 -2.80 6.50
N ALA A 77 5.48 -1.89 5.89
CA ALA A 77 5.52 -0.48 6.21
C ALA A 77 4.75 -0.19 7.50
N SER A 78 5.28 -0.66 8.63
CA SER A 78 4.78 -0.33 9.97
C SER A 78 4.79 1.18 10.25
N ASP A 79 5.59 1.93 9.48
CA ASP A 79 5.65 3.39 9.50
C ASP A 79 4.53 4.05 8.67
N ILE A 80 3.85 3.31 7.80
CA ILE A 80 2.64 3.76 7.12
C ILE A 80 1.47 3.50 8.06
N GLN A 81 1.15 4.50 8.88
CA GLN A 81 -0.06 4.47 9.68
C GLN A 81 -1.25 4.87 8.80
N PHE A 82 -2.15 3.92 8.57
CA PHE A 82 -3.47 4.22 8.05
C PHE A 82 -4.32 4.78 9.18
N VAL A 83 -5.22 5.73 8.88
CA VAL A 83 -6.25 6.12 9.85
C VAL A 83 -7.18 4.94 10.02
N GLU A 84 -6.96 4.18 11.09
CA GLU A 84 -7.77 3.02 11.46
C GLU A 84 -9.16 3.51 11.88
N ALA A 85 -10.17 2.99 11.20
CA ALA A 85 -11.54 3.02 11.67
C ALA A 85 -11.91 1.55 11.77
N GLU A 86 -11.88 0.98 12.98
CA GLU A 86 -12.23 -0.42 13.26
C GLU A 86 -13.60 -0.78 12.66
N THR A 87 -13.59 -1.11 11.36
CA THR A 87 -14.75 -1.23 10.50
C THR A 87 -14.59 -2.50 9.69
N PRO A 88 -15.70 -3.18 9.35
CA PRO A 88 -15.64 -4.37 8.50
C PRO A 88 -14.95 -4.14 7.15
N ASP A 89 -14.98 -2.89 6.67
CA ASP A 89 -14.35 -2.49 5.42
C ASP A 89 -12.82 -2.46 5.51
N GLU A 90 -12.30 -1.99 6.64
CA GLU A 90 -10.86 -2.00 6.90
C GLU A 90 -10.34 -3.44 7.00
N GLU A 91 -11.01 -4.29 7.78
CA GLU A 91 -10.65 -5.70 7.95
C GLU A 91 -10.64 -6.42 6.59
N ALA A 92 -11.71 -6.26 5.80
CA ALA A 92 -11.81 -6.87 4.48
C ALA A 92 -10.73 -6.38 3.50
N LEU A 93 -10.31 -5.11 3.61
CA LEU A 93 -9.25 -4.54 2.79
C LEU A 93 -7.86 -5.08 3.20
N LEU A 94 -7.57 -5.14 4.50
CA LEU A 94 -6.32 -5.69 5.03
C LEU A 94 -6.18 -7.18 4.70
N ASP A 95 -7.27 -7.96 4.82
CA ASP A 95 -7.32 -9.36 4.40
C ASP A 95 -7.00 -9.53 2.90
N ALA A 96 -7.47 -8.60 2.07
CA ALA A 96 -7.16 -8.60 0.64
C ALA A 96 -5.67 -8.34 0.38
N VAL A 97 -5.08 -7.38 1.10
CA VAL A 97 -3.63 -7.09 1.01
C VAL A 97 -2.81 -8.27 1.51
N TRP A 98 -3.22 -8.93 2.60
CA TRP A 98 -2.59 -10.16 3.08
C TRP A 98 -2.65 -11.28 2.03
N SER A 99 -3.82 -11.54 1.47
CA SER A 99 -4.01 -12.55 0.41
C SER A 99 -3.14 -12.24 -0.81
N ALA A 100 -3.10 -10.98 -1.24
CA ALA A 100 -2.23 -10.52 -2.33
C ALA A 100 -0.73 -10.79 -2.03
N SER A 101 -0.27 -10.50 -0.81
CA SER A 101 1.13 -10.73 -0.40
C SER A 101 1.52 -12.22 -0.42
N ALA A 102 0.56 -13.09 -0.11
CA ALA A 102 0.70 -14.54 -0.18
C ALA A 102 0.52 -15.11 -1.59
N ASN A 103 0.22 -14.26 -2.58
CA ASN A 103 -0.12 -14.64 -3.95
C ASN A 103 -1.36 -15.57 -4.01
N GLU A 104 -2.31 -15.34 -3.10
CA GLU A 104 -3.59 -16.02 -3.03
C GLU A 104 -4.67 -15.27 -3.82
N PRO A 105 -5.70 -15.96 -4.34
CA PRO A 105 -6.82 -15.31 -5.00
C PRO A 105 -7.55 -14.34 -4.06
N LEU A 106 -7.88 -13.14 -4.56
CA LEU A 106 -8.71 -12.20 -3.83
C LEU A 106 -10.19 -12.60 -3.93
N SER A 107 -10.93 -12.47 -2.82
CA SER A 107 -12.37 -12.73 -2.80
C SER A 107 -13.15 -11.61 -3.51
N ASP A 108 -14.32 -11.95 -4.08
CA ASP A 108 -15.21 -10.96 -4.71
C ASP A 108 -15.64 -9.87 -3.72
N ASP A 109 -15.86 -10.24 -2.46
CA ASP A 109 -16.25 -9.30 -1.39
C ASP A 109 -15.12 -8.31 -1.09
N SER A 110 -13.88 -8.80 -0.96
CA SER A 110 -12.68 -7.98 -0.75
C SER A 110 -12.47 -6.99 -1.90
N ILE A 111 -12.64 -7.45 -3.15
CA ILE A 111 -12.54 -6.59 -4.34
C ILE A 111 -13.66 -5.54 -4.35
N ALA A 112 -14.89 -5.92 -4.00
CA ALA A 112 -16.03 -5.00 -3.96
C ALA A 112 -15.83 -3.90 -2.91
N VAL A 113 -15.30 -4.24 -1.73
CA VAL A 113 -14.93 -3.26 -0.69
C VAL A 113 -13.84 -2.33 -1.21
N ALA A 114 -12.77 -2.85 -1.79
CA ALA A 114 -11.67 -2.05 -2.32
C ALA A 114 -12.14 -1.07 -3.42
N LEU A 115 -12.97 -1.54 -4.36
CA LEU A 115 -13.53 -0.69 -5.41
C LEU A 115 -14.39 0.45 -4.85
N ARG A 116 -15.19 0.17 -3.82
CA ARG A 116 -16.01 1.19 -3.16
C ARG A 116 -15.15 2.23 -2.45
N LEU A 117 -14.17 1.79 -1.68
CA LEU A 117 -13.27 2.68 -0.93
C LEU A 117 -12.42 3.55 -1.85
N ALA A 118 -11.92 3.01 -2.96
CA ALA A 118 -11.14 3.76 -3.95
C ALA A 118 -11.94 4.85 -4.69
N SER A 119 -13.28 4.81 -4.60
CA SER A 119 -14.18 5.79 -5.23
C SER A 119 -14.71 6.88 -4.29
N ALA A 120 -14.35 6.81 -3.01
CA ALA A 120 -14.77 7.73 -1.95
C ALA A 120 -13.82 8.91 -1.80
#